data_AF-A0A5B6VP03-F1
#
_entry.id   AF-A0A5B6VP03-F1
#
_cell.length_a   1.000
_cell.length_b   1.000
_cell.length_c   1.000
_cell.angle_alpha   90.00
_cell.angle_beta   90.00
_cell.angle_gamma   90.00
#
_symmetry.space_group_name_H-M   'P 1'
#
loop_
_entity.id
_entity.type
_entity.pdbx_description
1 polymer ?
#
loop_
_entity_poly.entity_id
_entity_poly.type
_entity_poly.pdbx_seq_one_letter_code
_entity_poly.pdbx_strand_id
1 'polypeptide(L)'
;MNTKEIELKIESVPIVCEYPDVFPKELPGLPPIRETEFGIELALDTTPISIAPYRIAPTELKELKAQLQELTDKGFTRPSYSPWGAPILFVKKKDGSMRLCIDYRKLNKVTVKNKYPLLRIVDLFDQLKGATVLLVRVKDSDVPKIAFRTRYGHYEFLVIPFGLTNAPSIFMDLMNLIFLAIFG
;
A
#
# COMPACT_ATOMS: atom_id res chain seq x y z
N MET A 1 18.82 -20.00 -3.75
CA MET A 1 18.83 -19.91 -2.28
C MET A 1 17.41 -20.12 -1.80
N ASN A 2 17.20 -21.06 -0.89
CA ASN A 2 15.88 -21.45 -0.40
C ASN A 2 15.34 -20.34 0.53
N THR A 3 14.06 -19.98 0.41
CA THR A 3 13.43 -18.92 1.22
C THR A 3 13.60 -19.16 2.73
N LYS A 4 13.58 -20.45 3.15
CA LYS A 4 13.82 -20.87 4.54
C LYS A 4 15.24 -20.60 5.03
N GLU A 5 16.26 -20.70 4.17
CA GLU A 5 17.65 -20.39 4.54
C GLU A 5 17.88 -18.88 4.67
N ILE A 6 17.10 -18.07 3.95
CA ILE A 6 17.18 -16.60 4.03
C ILE A 6 16.50 -16.11 5.32
N GLU A 7 15.33 -16.66 5.66
CA GLU A 7 14.63 -16.36 6.92
C GLU A 7 15.50 -16.69 8.14
N LEU A 8 16.11 -17.88 8.19
CA LEU A 8 17.02 -18.29 9.26
C LEU A 8 18.24 -17.36 9.42
N LYS A 9 18.72 -16.77 8.32
CA LYS A 9 19.82 -15.80 8.36
C LYS A 9 19.38 -14.44 8.89
N ILE A 10 18.17 -13.98 8.55
CA ILE A 10 17.65 -12.68 9.00
C ILE A 10 17.33 -12.72 10.50
N GLU A 11 16.76 -13.81 11.00
CA GLU A 11 16.46 -14.00 12.43
C GLU A 11 17.73 -14.06 13.30
N SER A 12 18.90 -14.30 12.71
CA SER A 12 20.19 -14.28 13.41
C SER A 12 20.88 -12.92 13.41
N VAL A 13 20.35 -11.91 12.71
CA VAL A 13 20.97 -10.58 12.64
C VAL A 13 20.71 -9.83 13.96
N PRO A 14 21.76 -9.37 14.68
CA PRO A 14 21.59 -8.73 15.99
C PRO A 14 20.59 -7.58 16.02
N ILE A 15 20.58 -6.72 14.98
CA ILE A 15 19.65 -5.59 14.87
C ILE A 15 18.18 -6.04 14.75
N VAL A 16 17.92 -7.18 14.11
CA VAL A 16 16.54 -7.70 13.94
C VAL A 16 16.02 -8.24 15.26
N CYS A 17 16.89 -8.89 16.05
CA CYS A 17 16.57 -9.35 17.38
C CYS A 17 16.36 -8.21 18.39
N GLU A 18 17.04 -7.08 18.20
CA GLU A 18 16.97 -5.92 19.08
C GLU A 18 15.68 -5.10 18.90
N TYR A 19 15.10 -5.09 17.69
CA TYR A 19 13.89 -4.31 17.36
C TYR A 19 12.74 -5.19 16.81
N PRO A 20 12.20 -6.12 17.61
CA PRO A 20 11.16 -7.05 17.16
C PRO A 20 9.82 -6.37 16.82
N ASP A 21 9.57 -5.18 17.37
CA ASP A 21 8.42 -4.32 17.08
C ASP A 21 8.54 -3.61 15.71
N VAL A 22 9.78 -3.35 15.28
CA VAL A 22 10.10 -2.76 13.96
C VAL A 22 10.09 -3.83 12.86
N PHE A 23 10.50 -5.06 13.17
CA PHE A 23 10.56 -6.19 12.25
C PHE A 23 9.59 -7.33 12.63
N PRO A 24 8.27 -7.06 12.73
CA PRO A 24 7.33 -8.10 13.10
C PRO A 24 7.19 -9.13 11.97
N LYS A 25 7.01 -10.41 12.33
CA LYS A 25 6.80 -11.50 11.36
C LYS A 25 5.55 -11.28 10.50
N GLU A 26 4.53 -10.66 11.09
CA GLU A 26 3.31 -10.25 10.40
C GLU A 26 3.09 -8.75 10.59
N LEU A 27 2.60 -8.08 9.55
CA LEU A 27 2.27 -6.68 9.66
C LEU A 27 1.17 -6.48 10.71
N PRO A 28 1.27 -5.47 11.58
CA PRO A 28 0.13 -5.05 12.38
C PRO A 28 -1.02 -4.67 11.44
N GLY A 29 -2.25 -4.71 11.94
CA GLY A 29 -3.43 -4.30 11.18
C GLY A 29 -3.40 -2.81 10.82
N LEU A 30 -4.56 -2.16 10.80
CA LEU A 30 -4.64 -0.73 10.50
C LEU A 30 -3.65 0.11 11.36
N PRO A 31 -2.72 0.88 10.74
CA PRO A 31 -1.81 1.73 11.50
C PRO A 31 -2.60 2.76 12.32
N PRO A 32 -2.04 3.38 13.37
CA PRO A 32 -2.72 4.47 14.07
C PRO A 32 -2.95 5.67 13.13
N ILE A 33 -3.93 6.52 13.47
CA ILE A 33 -4.10 7.82 12.80
C ILE A 33 -2.88 8.68 13.16
N ARG A 34 -2.25 9.28 12.16
CA ARG A 34 -1.08 10.18 12.29
C ARG A 34 -1.41 11.51 11.61
N GLU A 35 -0.62 12.53 11.85
CA GLU A 35 -0.77 13.84 11.18
C GLU A 35 -0.62 13.72 9.65
N THR A 36 0.22 12.79 9.18
CA THR A 36 0.41 12.50 7.75
C THR A 36 -0.60 11.46 7.27
N GLU A 37 -1.66 11.92 6.61
CA GLU A 37 -2.59 11.08 5.86
C GLU A 37 -2.34 11.19 4.35
N PHE A 38 -2.66 10.13 3.62
CA PHE A 38 -2.59 10.13 2.17
C PHE A 38 -3.84 10.75 1.56
N GLY A 39 -3.69 11.95 1.02
CA GLY A 39 -4.72 12.64 0.24
C GLY A 39 -4.60 12.37 -1.26
N ILE A 40 -5.74 12.34 -1.94
CA ILE A 40 -5.85 12.20 -3.40
C ILE A 40 -6.54 13.43 -3.96
N GLU A 41 -5.73 14.41 -4.34
CA GLU A 41 -6.20 15.57 -5.07
C GLU A 41 -6.46 15.19 -6.53
N LEU A 42 -7.65 15.54 -7.02
CA LEU A 42 -8.09 15.26 -8.38
C LEU A 42 -8.17 16.56 -9.17
N ALA A 43 -8.00 16.48 -10.49
CA ALA A 43 -8.26 17.59 -11.38
C ALA A 43 -9.71 18.08 -11.22
N LEU A 44 -9.93 19.38 -11.46
CA LEU A 44 -11.26 19.98 -11.44
C LEU A 44 -12.24 19.20 -12.33
N ASP A 45 -13.49 19.12 -11.88
CA ASP A 45 -14.60 18.44 -12.57
C ASP A 45 -14.41 16.92 -12.81
N THR A 46 -13.48 16.28 -12.09
CA THR A 46 -13.30 14.83 -12.18
C THR A 46 -14.54 14.10 -11.64
N THR A 47 -15.21 13.35 -12.52
CA THR A 47 -16.26 12.42 -12.14
C THR A 47 -15.69 11.05 -11.71
N PRO A 48 -16.40 10.29 -10.86
CA PRO A 48 -15.94 8.95 -10.45
C PRO A 48 -15.65 8.02 -11.62
N ILE A 49 -14.53 7.32 -11.55
CA ILE A 49 -14.10 6.34 -12.57
C ILE A 49 -14.43 4.93 -12.05
N SER A 50 -15.32 4.23 -12.76
CA SER A 50 -15.65 2.82 -12.47
C SER A 50 -15.41 1.95 -13.71
N ILE A 51 -14.56 0.94 -13.55
CA ILE A 51 -14.15 0.02 -14.62
C ILE A 51 -14.54 -1.40 -14.23
N ALA A 52 -15.15 -2.14 -15.14
CA ALA A 52 -15.49 -3.54 -14.90
C ALA A 52 -14.22 -4.38 -14.65
N PRO A 53 -14.27 -5.38 -13.75
CA PRO A 53 -13.17 -6.32 -13.56
C PRO A 53 -12.81 -7.02 -14.87
N TYR A 54 -11.53 -7.29 -15.08
CA TYR A 54 -11.07 -8.07 -16.23
C TYR A 54 -11.58 -9.52 -16.17
N ARG A 55 -11.33 -10.27 -17.26
CA ARG A 55 -11.56 -11.71 -17.26
C ARG A 55 -10.54 -12.37 -16.33
N ILE A 56 -11.02 -13.24 -15.45
CA ILE A 56 -10.21 -13.93 -14.44
C ILE A 56 -10.42 -15.44 -14.62
N ALA A 57 -9.33 -16.20 -14.63
CA ALA A 57 -9.36 -17.65 -14.72
C ALA A 57 -9.83 -18.30 -13.40
N PRO A 58 -10.37 -19.54 -13.40
CA PRO A 58 -10.84 -20.19 -12.18
C PRO A 58 -9.76 -20.32 -11.08
N THR A 59 -8.50 -20.53 -11.47
CA THR A 59 -7.37 -20.58 -10.52
C THR A 59 -7.10 -19.22 -9.88
N GLU A 60 -7.13 -18.15 -10.67
CA GLU A 60 -6.99 -16.77 -10.20
C GLU A 60 -8.16 -16.34 -9.30
N LEU A 61 -9.38 -16.89 -9.51
CA LEU A 61 -10.52 -16.60 -8.63
C LEU A 61 -10.33 -17.15 -7.21
N LYS A 62 -9.69 -18.33 -7.07
CA LYS A 62 -9.37 -18.90 -5.76
C LYS A 62 -8.32 -18.05 -5.06
N GLU A 63 -7.28 -17.66 -5.79
CA GLU A 63 -6.22 -16.79 -5.28
C GLU A 63 -6.76 -15.41 -4.87
N LEU A 64 -7.64 -14.83 -5.69
CA LEU A 64 -8.30 -13.56 -5.40
C LEU A 64 -9.06 -13.62 -4.08
N LYS A 65 -9.80 -14.71 -3.85
CA LYS A 65 -10.56 -14.88 -2.61
C LYS A 65 -9.62 -14.95 -1.40
N ALA A 66 -8.52 -15.70 -1.51
CA ALA A 66 -7.53 -15.84 -0.45
C ALA A 66 -6.87 -14.51 -0.09
N GLN A 67 -6.30 -13.80 -1.08
CA GLN A 67 -5.62 -12.52 -0.84
C GLN A 67 -6.60 -11.42 -0.39
N LEU A 68 -7.83 -11.41 -0.91
CA LEU A 68 -8.85 -10.45 -0.46
C LEU A 68 -9.29 -10.68 0.98
N GLN A 69 -9.42 -11.94 1.40
CA GLN A 69 -9.72 -12.30 2.78
C GLN A 69 -8.58 -11.85 3.70
N GLU A 70 -7.33 -12.14 3.34
CA GLU A 70 -6.16 -11.71 4.11
C GLU A 70 -6.10 -10.17 4.29
N LEU A 71 -6.35 -9.41 3.22
CA LEU A 71 -6.39 -7.95 3.28
C LEU A 71 -7.52 -7.43 4.19
N THR A 72 -8.65 -8.14 4.21
CA THR A 72 -9.81 -7.78 5.03
C THR A 72 -9.58 -8.13 6.50
N ASP A 73 -9.01 -9.31 6.79
CA ASP A 73 -8.68 -9.77 8.14
C ASP A 73 -7.63 -8.87 8.80
N LYS A 74 -6.68 -8.35 8.01
CA LYS A 74 -5.71 -7.33 8.45
C LYS A 74 -6.33 -5.94 8.62
N GLY A 75 -7.57 -5.73 8.20
CA GLY A 75 -8.24 -4.43 8.23
C GLY A 75 -7.73 -3.44 7.18
N PHE A 76 -6.93 -3.87 6.21
CA PHE A 76 -6.44 -2.99 5.15
C PHE A 76 -7.50 -2.65 4.12
N THR A 77 -8.49 -3.54 3.96
CA THR A 77 -9.62 -3.33 3.06
C THR A 77 -10.95 -3.59 3.75
N ARG A 78 -12.01 -2.94 3.26
CA ARG A 78 -13.39 -3.21 3.66
C ARG A 78 -14.34 -3.19 2.45
N PRO A 79 -15.54 -3.78 2.54
CA PRO A 79 -16.57 -3.62 1.52
C PRO A 79 -16.87 -2.15 1.26
N SER A 80 -17.10 -1.79 -0.01
CA SER A 80 -17.34 -0.41 -0.45
C SER A 80 -18.64 -0.28 -1.24
N TYR A 81 -19.26 0.88 -1.12
CA TYR A 81 -20.38 1.35 -1.96
C TYR A 81 -19.98 2.55 -2.81
N SER A 82 -18.68 2.76 -2.98
CA SER A 82 -18.13 3.89 -3.71
C SER A 82 -18.60 3.91 -5.17
N PRO A 83 -18.85 5.11 -5.76
CA PRO A 83 -19.07 5.23 -7.19
C PRO A 83 -17.77 4.98 -8.00
N TRP A 84 -16.61 4.96 -7.34
CA TRP A 84 -15.33 4.62 -7.96
C TRP A 84 -15.13 3.11 -8.01
N GLY A 85 -14.28 2.65 -8.92
CA GLY A 85 -13.96 1.24 -9.01
C GLY A 85 -12.85 0.95 -9.99
N ALA A 86 -11.62 0.78 -9.50
CA ALA A 86 -10.51 0.27 -10.29
C ALA A 86 -10.61 -1.25 -10.49
N PRO A 87 -10.22 -1.79 -11.66
CA PRO A 87 -10.23 -3.24 -11.87
C PRO A 87 -8.98 -3.86 -11.23
N ILE A 88 -9.09 -5.12 -10.83
CA ILE A 88 -7.94 -5.90 -10.35
C ILE A 88 -7.25 -6.64 -11.49
N LEU A 89 -5.96 -6.91 -11.32
CA LEU A 89 -5.16 -7.78 -12.17
C LEU A 89 -4.16 -8.59 -11.34
N PHE A 90 -3.75 -9.74 -11.86
CA PHE A 90 -2.69 -10.55 -11.26
C PHE A 90 -1.37 -10.36 -12.00
N VAL A 91 -0.30 -10.20 -11.23
CA VAL A 91 1.07 -10.23 -11.75
C VAL A 91 1.75 -11.49 -11.23
N LYS A 92 2.35 -12.28 -12.12
CA LYS A 92 3.15 -13.44 -11.73
C LYS A 92 4.49 -12.98 -11.16
N LYS A 93 4.82 -13.43 -9.95
CA LYS A 93 6.15 -13.28 -9.37
C LYS A 93 7.12 -14.30 -10.00
N LYS A 94 8.42 -14.09 -9.77
CA LYS A 94 9.48 -14.99 -10.25
C LYS A 94 9.34 -16.43 -9.70
N ASP A 95 8.80 -16.56 -8.50
CA ASP A 95 8.55 -17.84 -7.82
C ASP A 95 7.29 -18.58 -8.32
N GLY A 96 6.57 -18.02 -9.30
CA GLY A 96 5.34 -18.58 -9.85
C GLY A 96 4.06 -18.20 -9.08
N SER A 97 4.17 -17.59 -7.89
CA SER A 97 3.02 -17.08 -7.15
C SER A 97 2.41 -15.85 -7.84
N MET A 98 1.14 -15.56 -7.55
CA MET A 98 0.44 -14.41 -8.11
C MET A 98 0.37 -13.26 -7.09
N ARG A 99 0.47 -12.02 -7.56
CA ARG A 99 0.29 -10.82 -6.75
C ARG A 99 -0.96 -10.08 -7.22
N LEU A 100 -1.92 -9.89 -6.31
CA LEU A 100 -3.06 -9.02 -6.55
C LEU A 100 -2.57 -7.57 -6.71
N CYS A 101 -2.90 -6.96 -7.84
CA CYS A 101 -2.63 -5.56 -8.13
C CYS A 101 -3.93 -4.86 -8.51
N ILE A 102 -4.06 -3.60 -8.09
CA ILE A 102 -5.18 -2.76 -8.50
C ILE A 102 -4.70 -1.82 -9.61
N ASP A 103 -5.45 -1.76 -10.70
CA ASP A 103 -5.10 -0.91 -11.83
C ASP A 103 -5.61 0.51 -11.65
N TYR A 104 -4.85 1.31 -10.90
CA TYR A 104 -5.13 2.73 -10.71
C TYR A 104 -4.71 3.62 -11.89
N ARG A 105 -4.33 3.08 -13.06
CA ARG A 105 -3.82 3.92 -14.17
C ARG A 105 -4.80 5.02 -14.60
N LYS A 106 -6.12 4.78 -14.58
CA LYS A 106 -7.10 5.83 -14.91
C LYS A 106 -7.22 6.86 -13.79
N LEU A 107 -7.23 6.43 -12.52
CA LEU A 107 -7.23 7.33 -11.37
C LEU A 107 -5.97 8.22 -11.38
N ASN A 108 -4.80 7.63 -11.53
CA ASN A 108 -3.51 8.32 -11.60
C ASN A 108 -3.41 9.40 -12.70
N LYS A 109 -4.17 9.26 -13.79
CA LYS A 109 -4.21 10.26 -14.87
C LYS A 109 -4.95 11.53 -14.47
N VAL A 110 -5.94 11.41 -13.58
CA VAL A 110 -6.77 12.52 -13.09
C VAL A 110 -6.32 13.02 -11.72
N THR A 111 -5.35 12.35 -11.08
CA THR A 111 -4.71 12.82 -9.84
C THR A 111 -3.73 13.95 -10.13
N VAL A 112 -3.83 15.03 -9.37
CA VAL A 112 -2.84 16.12 -9.38
C VAL A 112 -1.52 15.57 -8.84
N LYS A 113 -0.46 15.63 -9.65
CA LYS A 113 0.84 15.06 -9.29
C LYS A 113 1.55 15.95 -8.27
N ASN A 114 1.93 15.36 -7.15
CA ASN A 114 2.79 16.03 -6.19
C ASN A 114 4.21 16.13 -6.76
N LYS A 115 4.75 17.34 -6.89
CA LYS A 115 6.14 17.60 -7.30
C LYS A 115 7.05 17.69 -6.07
N TYR A 116 6.92 16.74 -5.15
CA TYR A 116 7.79 16.71 -3.98
C TYR A 116 9.25 16.48 -4.42
N PRO A 117 10.22 17.31 -3.98
CA PRO A 117 11.62 17.05 -4.25
C PRO A 117 12.03 15.76 -3.53
N LEU A 118 12.21 14.68 -4.29
CA LEU A 118 12.74 13.44 -3.75
C LEU A 118 14.17 13.71 -3.27
N LEU A 119 14.37 13.71 -1.95
CA LEU A 119 15.71 13.71 -1.36
C LEU A 119 16.46 12.45 -1.81
N ARG A 120 17.79 12.55 -1.96
CA ARG A 120 18.58 11.40 -2.42
C ARG A 120 18.55 10.33 -1.34
N ILE A 121 18.51 9.07 -1.79
CA ILE A 121 18.48 7.89 -0.92
C ILE A 121 19.63 7.90 0.11
N VAL A 122 20.83 8.37 -0.27
CA VAL A 122 21.99 8.43 0.63
C VAL A 122 21.74 9.38 1.81
N ASP A 123 21.18 10.56 1.54
CA ASP A 123 20.86 11.55 2.57
C ASP A 123 19.79 11.03 3.55
N LEU A 124 18.90 10.15 3.09
CA LEU A 124 17.84 9.52 3.88
C LEU A 124 18.37 8.35 4.74
N PHE A 125 19.33 7.58 4.23
CA PHE A 125 19.83 6.38 4.90
C PHE A 125 20.72 6.70 6.10
N ASP A 126 21.50 7.77 6.05
CA ASP A 126 22.35 8.20 7.17
C ASP A 126 21.53 8.64 8.40
N GLN A 127 20.24 8.94 8.21
CA GLN A 127 19.30 9.37 9.25
C GLN A 127 18.45 8.22 9.82
N LEU A 128 18.52 7.02 9.24
CA LEU A 128 17.73 5.85 9.67
C LEU A 128 18.25 5.25 10.99
N LYS A 129 17.71 5.70 12.13
CA LYS A 129 17.72 4.93 13.38
C LYS A 129 16.30 4.74 13.90
N GLY A 130 15.83 3.49 13.94
CA GLY A 130 14.62 3.09 14.67
C GLY A 130 13.26 3.24 13.95
N ALA A 131 13.20 3.37 12.63
CA ALA A 131 11.92 3.53 11.92
C ALA A 131 11.12 2.21 11.80
N THR A 132 9.94 2.18 12.41
CA THR A 132 8.92 1.10 12.33
C THR A 132 8.28 1.01 10.95
N VAL A 133 7.76 -0.17 10.55
CA VAL A 133 6.98 -0.38 9.31
C VAL A 133 5.99 0.76 9.03
N LEU A 134 6.19 1.45 7.91
CA LEU A 134 5.48 2.70 7.57
C LEU A 134 4.28 2.39 6.67
N LEU A 135 3.20 1.92 7.28
CA LEU A 135 1.89 1.97 6.65
C LEU A 135 1.26 3.33 6.92
N VAL A 136 0.73 3.97 5.88
CA VAL A 136 0.09 5.28 5.96
C VAL A 136 -1.40 5.11 5.68
N ARG A 137 -2.24 5.75 6.50
CA ARG A 137 -3.69 5.78 6.27
C ARG A 137 -4.04 6.67 5.10
N VAL A 138 -5.08 6.28 4.39
CA VAL A 138 -5.71 7.14 3.39
C VAL A 138 -6.69 8.05 4.12
N LYS A 139 -6.70 9.33 3.76
CA LYS A 139 -7.65 10.29 4.31
C LYS A 139 -9.07 9.77 4.10
N ASP A 140 -9.92 9.83 5.13
CA ASP A 140 -11.28 9.24 5.07
C ASP A 140 -12.11 9.75 3.89
N SER A 141 -11.96 11.03 3.51
CA SER A 141 -12.63 11.63 2.35
C SER A 141 -12.19 11.05 1.01
N ASP A 142 -11.01 10.42 0.97
CA ASP A 142 -10.36 9.93 -0.24
C ASP A 142 -10.37 8.40 -0.33
N VAL A 143 -10.70 7.69 0.75
CA VAL A 143 -10.91 6.23 0.78
C VAL A 143 -11.83 5.75 -0.35
N PRO A 144 -12.99 6.40 -0.64
CA PRO A 144 -13.85 5.95 -1.74
C PRO A 144 -13.15 6.02 -3.11
N LYS A 145 -12.20 6.93 -3.33
CA LYS A 145 -11.52 7.13 -4.62
C LYS A 145 -10.63 5.95 -5.01
N ILE A 146 -10.18 5.17 -4.01
CA ILE A 146 -9.35 3.97 -4.19
C ILE A 146 -10.16 2.69 -4.04
N ALA A 147 -11.47 2.77 -4.24
CA ALA A 147 -12.30 1.58 -4.36
C ALA A 147 -11.91 0.76 -5.61
N PHE A 148 -11.97 -0.55 -5.46
CA PHE A 148 -11.66 -1.52 -6.50
C PHE A 148 -12.75 -2.59 -6.61
N ARG A 149 -12.88 -3.12 -7.83
CA ARG A 149 -13.94 -4.05 -8.21
C ARG A 149 -13.37 -5.45 -8.39
N THR A 150 -13.99 -6.39 -7.72
CA THR A 150 -13.70 -7.82 -7.83
C THR A 150 -14.94 -8.57 -8.33
N ARG A 151 -14.79 -9.88 -8.58
CA ARG A 151 -15.94 -10.76 -8.83
C ARG A 151 -16.77 -11.05 -7.57
N TYR A 152 -16.24 -10.73 -6.39
CA TYR A 152 -16.88 -10.96 -5.10
C TYR A 152 -17.46 -9.68 -4.47
N GLY A 153 -17.42 -8.55 -5.17
CA GLY A 153 -17.93 -7.28 -4.69
C GLY A 153 -16.98 -6.10 -4.90
N HIS A 154 -17.37 -4.95 -4.37
CA HIS A 154 -16.55 -3.74 -4.31
C HIS A 154 -15.90 -3.62 -2.94
N TYR A 155 -14.65 -3.21 -2.94
CA TYR A 155 -13.84 -3.04 -1.74
C TYR A 155 -13.05 -1.74 -1.85
N GLU A 156 -12.66 -1.18 -0.73
CA GLU A 156 -11.80 0.01 -0.66
C GLU A 156 -10.67 -0.22 0.34
N PHE A 157 -9.52 0.37 0.04
CA PHE A 157 -8.37 0.33 0.94
C PHE A 157 -8.46 1.45 1.98
N LEU A 158 -7.96 1.17 3.19
CA LEU A 158 -7.85 2.13 4.30
C LEU A 158 -6.41 2.59 4.54
N VAL A 159 -5.45 1.89 3.95
CA VAL A 159 -4.02 2.23 3.90
C VAL A 159 -3.61 2.44 2.45
N ILE A 160 -2.51 3.16 2.19
CA ILE A 160 -2.03 3.41 0.83
C ILE A 160 -1.79 2.06 0.10
N PRO A 161 -2.54 1.73 -0.97
CA PRO A 161 -2.23 0.59 -1.80
C PRO A 161 -1.09 0.89 -2.78
N PHE A 162 -0.44 -0.16 -3.25
CA PHE A 162 0.49 -0.03 -4.38
C PHE A 162 -0.22 0.46 -5.65
N GLY A 163 0.53 1.18 -6.49
CA GLY A 163 0.08 1.63 -7.81
C GLY A 163 -0.49 3.04 -7.87
N LEU A 164 -0.52 3.80 -6.77
CA LEU A 164 -0.93 5.21 -6.75
C LEU A 164 0.25 6.15 -7.03
N THR A 165 0.03 7.20 -7.83
CA THR A 165 1.11 8.09 -8.31
C THR A 165 1.85 8.87 -7.22
N ASN A 166 1.15 9.38 -6.20
CA ASN A 166 1.76 10.21 -5.17
C ASN A 166 2.23 9.42 -3.93
N ALA A 167 2.05 8.09 -3.91
CA ALA A 167 2.40 7.26 -2.76
C ALA A 167 3.88 7.38 -2.34
N PRO A 168 4.86 7.38 -3.28
CA PRO A 168 6.26 7.58 -2.90
C PRO A 168 6.55 8.95 -2.29
N SER A 169 5.92 10.01 -2.79
CA SER A 169 6.09 11.37 -2.24
C SER A 169 5.63 11.46 -0.80
N ILE A 170 4.45 10.92 -0.50
CA ILE A 170 3.90 10.93 0.86
C ILE A 170 4.72 10.05 1.82
N PHE A 171 5.29 8.96 1.31
CA PHE A 171 6.23 8.17 2.10
C PHE A 171 7.49 8.98 2.45
N MET A 172 8.03 9.75 1.50
CA MET A 172 9.17 10.64 1.76
C MET A 172 8.82 11.78 2.73
N ASP A 173 7.62 12.37 2.61
CA ASP A 173 7.13 13.39 3.54
C ASP A 173 7.08 12.85 4.97
N LEU A 174 6.49 11.67 5.16
CA LEU A 174 6.44 11.00 6.45
C LEU A 174 7.84 10.74 6.99
N MET A 175 8.76 10.30 6.13
CA MET A 175 10.14 10.06 6.53
C MET A 175 10.80 11.33 7.04
N ASN A 176 10.68 12.44 6.30
CA ASN A 176 11.23 13.71 6.72
C ASN A 176 10.62 14.21 8.04
N LEU A 177 9.32 14.04 8.24
CA LEU A 177 8.67 14.41 9.51
C LEU A 177 9.19 13.60 10.70
N ILE A 178 9.31 12.28 10.53
CA ILE A 178 9.84 11.40 11.58
C ILE A 178 11.30 11.75 11.87
N PHE A 179 12.12 12.00 10.85
CA PHE A 179 13.52 12.35 11.04
C PHE A 179 13.72 13.71 11.69
N LEU A 180 12.96 14.73 11.28
CA LEU A 180 13.01 16.04 11.93
C LEU A 180 12.62 15.97 13.41
N ALA A 181 11.66 15.13 13.78
CA ALA A 181 11.26 14.96 15.18
C ALA A 181 12.28 14.19 16.04
N ILE A 182 13.15 13.37 15.44
CA ILE A 182 14.16 12.58 16.15
C ILE A 182 15.51 13.32 16.25
N PHE A 183 15.86 14.13 15.25
CA PHE A 183 17.18 14.76 15.13
C PHE A 183 17.18 16.30 15.22
N GLY A 184 16.01 16.94 15.27
CA GLY A 184 15.84 18.38 15.50
C GLY A 184 15.59 18.70 16.96
#